data_AF-A0A1V5L264-F1
#
_entry.id   AF-A0A1V5L264-F1
#
_cell.length_a   1.000
_cell.length_b   1.000
_cell.length_c   1.000
_cell.angle_alpha   90.00
_cell.angle_beta   90.00
_cell.angle_gamma   90.00
#
_symmetry.space_group_name_H-M   'P 1'
#
loop_
_entity.id
_entity.type
_entity.pdbx_description
1 polymer ?
#
loop_
_entity_poly.entity_id
_entity_poly.type
_entity_poly.pdbx_seq_one_letter_code
_entity_poly.pdbx_strand_id
1 'polypeptide(L)'
;MLRAVGAEVVAVGDAPARQEETTVLYPSGRQSAAEAVTSVLGTGGTVLDSGVSVIRVILGYDFQAEYNRVTSPGPSGIIYEDEYKALQSMVSFNLLGPTYIPPYYRYNDRRVYEIDAGGGSTFPAVKTIYRLGREDQYLGIMQTTFLNAPIASAGQTVEIDGVTYTIVGISGTTDHIWWKKGGVLYWVSNTLSHLLTREELLRVASGMTPVL
;
A
#
# COMPACT_ATOMS: atom_id res chain seq x y z
N MET A 1 -8.39 4.70 17.00
CA MET A 1 -9.66 5.31 17.49
C MET A 1 -10.90 4.66 16.86
N LEU A 2 -11.02 4.59 15.53
CA LEU A 2 -12.21 4.08 14.82
C LEU A 2 -12.56 2.60 15.06
N ARG A 3 -11.56 1.72 15.17
CA ARG A 3 -11.82 0.29 15.44
C ARG A 3 -12.27 0.02 16.88
N ALA A 4 -11.99 0.91 17.83
CA ALA A 4 -12.46 0.77 19.22
C ALA A 4 -13.99 0.89 19.34
N VAL A 5 -14.66 1.37 18.28
CA VAL A 5 -16.12 1.49 18.19
C VAL A 5 -16.74 0.60 17.10
N GLY A 6 -16.00 -0.42 16.61
CA GLY A 6 -16.55 -1.44 15.71
C GLY A 6 -16.65 -1.03 14.22
N ALA A 7 -15.91 0.00 13.80
CA ALA A 7 -15.88 0.42 12.40
C ALA A 7 -15.04 -0.51 11.50
N GLU A 8 -15.61 -0.88 10.36
CA GLU A 8 -14.92 -1.56 9.25
C GLU A 8 -14.74 -0.54 8.11
N VAL A 9 -13.49 -0.19 7.81
CA VAL A 9 -13.14 0.82 6.80
C VAL A 9 -12.90 0.12 5.47
N VAL A 10 -13.82 0.30 4.51
CA VAL A 10 -13.80 -0.40 3.22
C VAL A 10 -12.94 0.31 2.16
N ALA A 11 -12.91 1.64 2.18
CA ALA A 11 -12.05 2.46 1.32
C ALA A 11 -11.92 3.87 1.90
N VAL A 12 -10.83 4.55 1.55
CA VAL A 12 -10.59 5.98 1.79
C VAL A 12 -10.18 6.59 0.45
N GLY A 13 -10.88 7.62 0.00
CA GLY A 13 -10.61 8.31 -1.25
C GLY A 13 -11.25 9.70 -1.30
N ASP A 14 -10.89 10.47 -2.34
CA ASP A 14 -11.41 11.81 -2.60
C ASP A 14 -12.78 11.76 -3.32
N ALA A 15 -13.71 12.62 -2.92
CA ALA A 15 -15.04 12.68 -3.52
C ALA A 15 -15.06 13.33 -4.92
N PRO A 16 -15.86 12.83 -5.88
CA PRO A 16 -16.01 13.45 -7.20
C PRO A 16 -16.94 14.67 -7.24
N ALA A 17 -17.48 15.12 -6.09
CA ALA A 17 -18.34 16.29 -6.01
C ALA A 17 -17.91 17.19 -4.83
N ARG A 18 -17.39 18.37 -5.20
CA ARG A 18 -16.65 19.35 -4.40
C ARG A 18 -15.30 18.83 -3.88
N GLN A 19 -14.25 19.51 -4.33
CA GLN A 19 -12.86 19.29 -3.92
C GLN A 19 -12.76 19.26 -2.38
N GLU A 20 -12.05 18.24 -1.87
CA GLU A 20 -11.52 18.10 -0.50
C GLU A 20 -12.45 17.57 0.60
N GLU A 21 -13.10 16.42 0.38
CA GLU A 21 -13.76 15.68 1.47
C GLU A 21 -13.28 14.22 1.54
N THR A 22 -12.68 13.83 2.69
CA THR A 22 -12.32 12.43 2.96
C THR A 22 -13.58 11.63 3.29
N THR A 23 -13.76 10.49 2.63
CA THR A 23 -14.94 9.64 2.79
C THR A 23 -14.60 8.24 3.29
N VAL A 24 -15.41 7.69 4.20
CA VAL A 24 -15.43 6.25 4.57
C VAL A 24 -16.75 5.62 4.13
N LEU A 25 -16.69 4.48 3.44
CA LEU A 25 -17.88 3.76 2.98
C LEU A 25 -18.21 2.58 3.90
N TYR A 26 -19.48 2.45 4.26
CA TYR A 26 -20.03 1.32 5.01
C TYR A 26 -21.04 0.54 4.16
N PRO A 27 -21.13 -0.78 4.33
CA PRO A 27 -22.22 -1.57 3.75
C PRO A 27 -23.60 -1.10 4.24
N SER A 28 -24.63 -1.26 3.41
CA SER A 28 -26.03 -1.08 3.82
C SER A 28 -26.37 -1.92 5.05
N GLY A 29 -27.12 -1.33 5.99
CA GLY A 29 -27.47 -1.96 7.27
C GLY A 29 -26.49 -1.71 8.43
N ARG A 30 -25.37 -1.01 8.21
CA ARG A 30 -24.39 -0.65 9.26
C ARG A 30 -24.51 0.81 9.74
N GLN A 31 -25.72 1.35 9.76
CA GLN A 31 -25.98 2.76 10.05
C GLN A 31 -25.49 3.21 11.43
N SER A 32 -25.70 2.41 12.47
CA SER A 32 -25.21 2.72 13.81
C SER A 32 -23.68 2.78 13.90
N ALA A 33 -22.96 2.03 13.05
CA ALA A 33 -21.49 2.08 13.00
C ALA A 33 -21.00 3.33 12.26
N ALA A 34 -21.68 3.72 11.19
CA ALA A 34 -21.40 4.95 10.46
C ALA A 34 -21.63 6.19 11.34
N GLU A 35 -22.73 6.22 12.10
CA GLU A 35 -23.08 7.28 13.06
C GLU A 35 -22.13 7.31 14.27
N ALA A 36 -21.64 6.16 14.74
CA ALA A 36 -20.64 6.11 15.80
C ALA A 36 -19.31 6.76 15.36
N VAL A 37 -18.93 6.60 14.08
CA VAL A 37 -17.71 7.22 13.55
C VAL A 37 -17.82 8.73 13.45
N THR A 38 -18.93 9.27 12.95
CA THR A 38 -19.14 10.73 12.94
C THR A 38 -19.19 11.30 14.36
N SER A 39 -19.84 10.60 15.30
CA SER A 39 -19.89 11.01 16.71
C SER A 39 -18.52 11.02 17.40
N VAL A 40 -17.62 10.09 17.05
CA VAL A 40 -16.29 9.98 17.68
C VAL A 40 -15.32 11.00 17.11
N LEU A 41 -15.42 11.30 15.81
CA LEU A 41 -14.54 12.25 15.15
C LEU A 41 -14.98 13.71 15.36
N GLY A 42 -16.23 13.94 15.76
CA GLY A 42 -16.74 15.28 16.04
C GLY A 42 -16.85 16.19 14.81
N THR A 43 -16.62 15.64 13.62
CA THR A 43 -16.65 16.32 12.32
C THR A 43 -17.43 15.50 11.30
N GLY A 44 -18.11 16.20 10.38
CA GLY A 44 -18.77 15.61 9.22
C GLY A 44 -20.13 14.94 9.49
N GLY A 45 -20.65 14.21 8.49
CA GLY A 45 -22.02 13.67 8.48
C GLY A 45 -22.17 12.43 7.61
N THR A 46 -23.28 11.71 7.79
CA THR A 46 -23.61 10.52 6.99
C THR A 46 -24.53 10.88 5.83
N VAL A 47 -24.18 10.45 4.62
CA VAL A 47 -25.07 10.51 3.45
C VAL A 47 -25.41 9.08 3.03
N LEU A 48 -26.70 8.77 2.98
CA LEU A 48 -27.19 7.55 2.33
C LEU A 48 -27.09 7.75 0.82
N ASP A 49 -26.20 6.99 0.17
CA ASP A 49 -26.14 6.95 -1.28
C ASP A 49 -27.19 5.93 -1.76
N SER A 50 -28.27 6.41 -2.36
CA SER A 50 -29.38 5.56 -2.82
C SER A 50 -29.08 4.83 -4.13
N GLY A 51 -28.00 5.21 -4.84
CA GLY A 51 -27.59 4.59 -6.10
C GLY A 51 -26.69 3.36 -5.94
N VAL A 52 -25.98 3.26 -4.81
CA VAL A 52 -25.11 2.14 -4.45
C VAL A 52 -25.36 1.91 -2.97
N SER A 53 -25.91 0.77 -2.55
CA SER A 53 -26.40 0.53 -1.18
C SER A 53 -25.29 0.59 -0.10
N VAL A 54 -24.74 1.77 0.15
CA VAL A 54 -23.63 2.08 1.05
C VAL A 54 -23.91 3.38 1.80
N ILE A 55 -23.38 3.48 3.01
CA ILE A 55 -23.45 4.68 3.84
C ILE A 55 -22.12 5.41 3.68
N ARG A 56 -22.18 6.65 3.20
CA ARG A 56 -21.04 7.52 3.00
C ARG A 56 -20.82 8.34 4.27
N VAL A 57 -19.68 8.19 4.91
CA VAL A 57 -19.26 9.02 6.05
C VAL A 57 -18.28 10.06 5.56
N ILE A 58 -18.68 11.32 5.59
CA ILE A 58 -17.83 12.47 5.24
C ILE A 58 -17.08 12.88 6.50
N LEU A 59 -15.75 12.97 6.46
CA LEU A 59 -14.90 13.27 7.64
C LEU A 59 -14.55 14.76 7.80
N GLY A 60 -15.06 15.61 6.91
CA GLY A 60 -14.78 17.05 6.89
C GLY A 60 -13.47 17.42 6.16
N TYR A 61 -13.33 18.73 5.92
CA TYR A 61 -12.25 19.37 5.15
C TYR A 61 -10.86 19.26 5.80
N ASP A 62 -10.78 18.93 7.09
CA ASP A 62 -9.59 19.00 7.93
C ASP A 62 -9.12 17.64 8.47
N PHE A 63 -9.73 16.53 8.02
CA PHE A 63 -9.27 15.20 8.38
C PHE A 63 -7.93 14.88 7.70
N GLN A 64 -6.84 15.20 8.39
CA GLN A 64 -5.51 14.70 8.10
C GLN A 64 -5.41 13.30 8.71
N ALA A 65 -5.64 12.25 7.91
CA ALA A 65 -5.23 10.90 8.29
C ALA A 65 -3.75 10.98 8.68
N GLU A 66 -3.43 10.79 9.96
CA GLU A 66 -2.14 11.16 10.54
C GLU A 66 -0.96 10.79 9.63
N TYR A 67 -0.29 11.79 9.05
CA TYR A 67 0.99 11.63 8.33
C TYR A 67 2.13 11.05 9.20
N ASN A 68 1.86 10.79 10.48
CA ASN A 68 2.76 10.26 11.49
C ASN A 68 2.36 8.85 11.97
N ARG A 69 1.86 7.99 11.08
CA ARG A 69 1.63 6.58 11.43
C ARG A 69 2.93 5.93 11.92
N VAL A 70 2.94 5.57 13.19
CA VAL A 70 4.04 4.82 13.82
C VAL A 70 4.23 3.52 13.05
N THR A 71 5.47 3.21 12.69
CA THR A 71 5.85 1.93 12.08
C THR A 71 5.59 0.82 13.08
N SER A 72 4.41 0.20 12.99
CA SER A 72 3.96 -0.84 13.91
C SER A 72 3.43 -2.04 13.12
N PRO A 73 3.87 -3.27 13.45
CA PRO A 73 3.34 -4.48 12.85
C PRO A 73 1.92 -4.76 13.36
N GLY A 74 1.04 -5.20 12.46
CA GLY A 74 -0.24 -5.78 12.83
C GLY A 74 -0.11 -7.23 13.31
N PRO A 75 -1.23 -7.90 13.65
CA PRO A 75 -1.22 -9.29 14.14
C PRO A 75 -0.49 -10.31 13.26
N SER A 76 -0.42 -10.12 11.94
CA SER A 76 0.33 -11.02 11.05
C SER A 76 1.83 -10.70 10.96
N GLY A 77 2.30 -9.66 11.66
CA GLY A 77 3.67 -9.16 11.56
C GLY A 77 3.88 -8.16 10.42
N ILE A 78 2.90 -7.96 9.53
CA ILE A 78 2.98 -6.97 8.46
C ILE A 78 2.94 -5.56 9.06
N ILE A 79 3.91 -4.73 8.70
CA ILE A 79 3.96 -3.32 9.05
C ILE A 79 2.92 -2.57 8.20
N TYR A 80 2.06 -1.78 8.86
CA TYR A 80 0.89 -1.15 8.24
C TYR A 80 -0.10 -2.17 7.65
N GLU A 81 -0.33 -3.30 8.34
CA GLU A 81 -1.19 -4.39 7.87
C GLU A 81 -2.60 -3.94 7.44
N ASP A 82 -3.18 -2.95 8.11
CA ASP A 82 -4.49 -2.41 7.76
C ASP A 82 -4.50 -1.75 6.36
N GLU A 83 -3.42 -1.06 5.98
CA GLU A 83 -3.25 -0.51 4.63
C GLU A 83 -3.15 -1.61 3.59
N TYR A 84 -2.34 -2.63 3.86
CA TYR A 84 -2.17 -3.76 2.93
C TYR A 84 -3.46 -4.56 2.75
N LYS A 85 -4.28 -4.71 3.80
CA LYS A 85 -5.61 -5.32 3.70
C LYS A 85 -6.57 -4.48 2.85
N ALA A 86 -6.56 -3.16 3.03
CA ALA A 86 -7.36 -2.25 2.19
C ALA A 86 -6.90 -2.27 0.72
N LEU A 87 -5.59 -2.38 0.46
CA LEU A 87 -5.05 -2.54 -0.88
C LEU A 87 -5.44 -3.89 -1.49
N GLN A 88 -5.43 -4.96 -0.69
CA GLN A 88 -5.79 -6.31 -1.15
C GLN A 88 -7.24 -6.37 -1.63
N SER A 89 -8.17 -5.64 -0.99
CA SER A 89 -9.57 -5.60 -1.44
C SER A 89 -9.78 -4.86 -2.77
N MET A 90 -8.77 -4.12 -3.25
CA MET A 90 -8.83 -3.38 -4.51
C MET A 90 -8.20 -4.12 -5.70
N VAL A 91 -7.54 -5.27 -5.46
CA VAL A 91 -6.88 -6.04 -6.51
C VAL A 91 -7.24 -7.53 -6.45
N SER A 92 -7.16 -8.19 -7.61
CA SER A 92 -7.51 -9.61 -7.74
C SER A 92 -6.33 -10.57 -7.56
N PHE A 93 -5.13 -10.06 -7.32
CA PHE A 93 -3.93 -10.84 -7.09
C PHE A 93 -3.48 -10.77 -5.62
N ASN A 94 -2.75 -11.79 -5.17
CA ASN A 94 -2.27 -11.86 -3.79
C ASN A 94 -1.17 -10.81 -3.56
N LEU A 95 -1.41 -9.88 -2.65
CA LEU A 95 -0.41 -8.93 -2.17
C LEU A 95 0.47 -9.57 -1.10
N LEU A 96 1.70 -9.08 -1.04
CA LEU A 96 2.60 -9.26 0.08
C LEU A 96 2.76 -7.93 0.84
N GLY A 97 2.84 -7.98 2.17
CA GLY A 97 3.19 -6.86 3.02
C GLY A 97 4.56 -7.04 3.69
N PRO A 98 5.29 -5.95 3.99
CA PRO A 98 6.62 -6.02 4.60
C PRO A 98 6.53 -6.31 6.08
N THR A 99 7.33 -7.26 6.58
CA THR A 99 7.56 -7.45 8.03
C THR A 99 8.74 -6.63 8.55
N TYR A 100 9.49 -5.98 7.65
CA TYR A 100 10.59 -5.08 7.96
C TYR A 100 10.53 -3.84 7.07
N ILE A 101 10.63 -2.66 7.68
CA ILE A 101 10.86 -1.37 7.04
C ILE A 101 12.11 -0.77 7.70
N PRO A 102 13.08 -0.26 6.91
CA PRO A 102 14.29 0.32 7.48
C PRO A 102 13.99 1.44 8.48
N PRO A 103 14.83 1.63 9.52
CA PRO A 103 14.64 2.69 10.49
C PRO A 103 14.40 4.05 9.86
N TYR A 104 13.56 4.87 10.49
CA TYR A 104 13.19 6.23 10.06
C TYR A 104 12.40 6.34 8.75
N TYR A 105 12.23 5.26 7.98
CA TYR A 105 11.25 5.22 6.91
C TYR A 105 9.83 5.11 7.48
N ARG A 106 8.91 5.90 6.94
CA ARG A 106 7.49 5.94 7.33
C ARG A 106 6.62 5.84 6.09
N TYR A 107 5.45 5.22 6.24
CA TYR A 107 4.46 5.17 5.16
C TYR A 107 4.13 6.58 4.68
N ASN A 108 4.16 6.80 3.37
CA ASN A 108 4.03 8.13 2.79
C ASN A 108 2.90 8.20 1.76
N ASP A 109 2.81 7.24 0.85
CA ASP A 109 1.84 7.26 -0.25
C ASP A 109 1.53 5.83 -0.73
N ARG A 110 0.40 5.67 -1.42
CA ARG A 110 0.00 4.44 -2.09
C ARG A 110 -0.70 4.71 -3.41
N ARG A 111 -0.56 3.80 -4.36
CA ARG A 111 -1.22 3.86 -5.66
C ARG A 111 -1.71 2.48 -6.07
N VAL A 112 -2.92 2.43 -6.60
CA VAL A 112 -3.48 1.28 -7.30
C VAL A 112 -3.80 1.74 -8.71
N TYR A 113 -3.29 1.04 -9.71
CA TYR A 113 -3.40 1.45 -11.10
C TYR A 113 -3.22 0.28 -12.05
N GLU A 114 -3.54 0.49 -13.32
CA GLU A 114 -3.31 -0.45 -14.41
C GLU A 114 -2.07 -0.03 -15.21
N ILE A 115 -1.19 -0.97 -15.52
CA ILE A 115 -0.06 -0.76 -16.43
C ILE A 115 -0.52 -1.12 -17.84
N ASP A 116 -0.56 -0.16 -18.74
CA ASP A 116 -0.70 -0.41 -20.17
C ASP A 116 0.66 -0.81 -20.76
N ALA A 117 0.77 -2.07 -21.19
CA ALA A 117 1.98 -2.59 -21.83
C ALA A 117 2.00 -2.38 -23.35
N GLY A 118 1.00 -1.67 -23.89
CA GLY A 118 0.72 -1.60 -25.32
C GLY A 118 -0.03 -2.83 -25.83
N GLY A 119 -0.63 -2.72 -27.02
CA GLY A 119 -1.33 -3.82 -27.66
C GLY A 119 -2.66 -4.23 -27.01
N GLY A 120 -3.25 -3.35 -26.20
CA GLY A 120 -4.57 -3.55 -25.60
C GLY A 120 -4.60 -4.44 -24.35
N SER A 121 -3.43 -4.76 -23.78
CA SER A 121 -3.32 -5.51 -22.53
C SER A 121 -2.96 -4.58 -21.37
N THR A 122 -3.75 -4.62 -20.30
CA THR A 122 -3.45 -3.92 -19.05
C THR A 122 -3.18 -4.90 -17.92
N PHE A 123 -2.38 -4.47 -16.94
CA PHE A 123 -2.00 -5.28 -15.80
C PHE A 123 -2.21 -4.51 -14.49
N PRO A 124 -3.01 -5.01 -13.54
CA PRO A 124 -3.19 -4.36 -12.26
C PRO A 124 -1.87 -4.30 -11.49
N ALA A 125 -1.69 -3.19 -10.78
CA ALA A 125 -0.49 -2.88 -10.03
C ALA A 125 -0.79 -2.11 -8.75
N VAL A 126 0.00 -2.39 -7.71
CA VAL A 126 0.00 -1.67 -6.44
C VAL A 126 1.40 -1.15 -6.16
N LYS A 127 1.51 0.12 -5.77
CA LYS A 127 2.74 0.73 -5.29
C LYS A 127 2.51 1.35 -3.91
N THR A 128 3.36 1.00 -2.95
CA THR A 128 3.43 1.67 -1.63
C THR A 128 4.78 2.37 -1.51
N ILE A 129 4.77 3.57 -0.92
CA ILE A 129 5.93 4.44 -0.83
C ILE A 129 6.18 4.77 0.64
N TYR A 130 7.44 4.63 1.05
CA TYR A 130 7.91 4.99 2.39
C TYR A 130 8.95 6.10 2.26
N ARG A 131 8.87 7.13 3.09
CA ARG A 131 9.79 8.28 3.09
C ARG A 131 10.69 8.26 4.32
N LEU A 132 11.97 8.56 4.13
CA LEU A 132 12.94 8.75 5.21
C LEU A 132 12.75 10.13 5.86
N GLY A 133 12.19 10.19 7.07
CA GLY A 133 11.99 11.44 7.79
C GLY A 133 11.35 12.55 6.93
N ARG A 134 12.03 13.70 6.82
CA ARG A 134 11.64 14.83 5.95
C ARG A 134 12.49 14.94 4.69
N GLU A 135 13.32 13.94 4.40
CA GLU A 135 14.22 13.95 3.25
C GLU A 135 13.49 13.48 1.98
N ASP A 136 13.95 13.91 0.81
CA ASP A 136 13.45 13.42 -0.48
C ASP A 136 14.05 12.07 -0.85
N GLN A 137 13.88 11.12 0.07
CA GLN A 137 14.44 9.78 0.03
C GLN A 137 13.33 8.78 0.31
N TYR A 138 13.15 7.84 -0.61
CA TYR A 138 12.03 6.93 -0.57
C TYR A 138 12.42 5.48 -0.84
N LEU A 139 11.67 4.60 -0.22
CA LEU A 139 11.61 3.17 -0.51
C LEU A 139 10.28 2.91 -1.21
N GLY A 140 10.35 2.36 -2.41
CA GLY A 140 9.18 1.89 -3.14
C GLY A 140 9.03 0.39 -3.00
N ILE A 141 7.81 -0.09 -2.78
CA ILE A 141 7.45 -1.49 -2.95
C ILE A 141 6.35 -1.54 -4.01
N MET A 142 6.55 -2.36 -5.04
CA MET A 142 5.62 -2.49 -6.15
C MET A 142 5.29 -3.96 -6.41
N GLN A 143 4.03 -4.23 -6.75
CA GLN A 143 3.49 -5.56 -7.00
C GLN A 143 2.54 -5.50 -8.21
N THR A 144 2.70 -6.38 -9.19
CA THR A 144 1.88 -6.38 -10.42
C THR A 144 1.80 -7.76 -11.06
N THR A 145 0.75 -8.00 -11.84
CA THR A 145 0.64 -9.18 -12.72
C THR A 145 1.42 -9.03 -14.02
N PHE A 146 2.06 -7.88 -14.30
CA PHE A 146 2.90 -7.69 -15.48
C PHE A 146 4.25 -8.41 -15.34
N LEU A 147 4.25 -9.73 -15.48
CA LEU A 147 5.41 -10.59 -15.21
C LEU A 147 6.65 -10.30 -16.07
N ASN A 148 6.46 -9.71 -17.26
CA ASN A 148 7.53 -9.41 -18.20
C ASN A 148 7.83 -7.90 -18.27
N ALA A 149 7.46 -7.14 -17.23
CA ALA A 149 7.78 -5.73 -17.14
C ALA A 149 9.31 -5.52 -17.29
N PRO A 150 9.77 -4.49 -18.03
CA PRO A 150 11.19 -4.24 -18.25
C PRO A 150 12.03 -4.11 -16.97
N ILE A 151 11.40 -3.73 -15.86
CA ILE A 151 12.03 -3.66 -14.53
C ILE A 151 12.52 -5.02 -14.04
N ALA A 152 11.93 -6.13 -14.50
CA ALA A 152 12.37 -7.50 -14.22
C ALA A 152 13.56 -7.90 -15.12
N SER A 153 14.54 -6.99 -15.24
CA SER A 153 15.76 -7.17 -16.03
C SER A 153 16.74 -8.11 -15.35
N ALA A 154 17.74 -8.58 -16.10
CA ALA A 154 18.80 -9.42 -15.57
C ALA A 154 19.63 -8.69 -14.49
N GLY A 155 20.14 -9.47 -13.54
CA GLY A 155 20.94 -8.98 -12.42
C GLY A 155 21.59 -10.14 -11.67
N GLN A 156 22.24 -9.85 -10.54
CA GLN A 156 22.78 -10.90 -9.69
C GLN A 156 21.64 -11.62 -8.96
N THR A 157 21.64 -12.94 -8.95
CA THR A 157 20.62 -13.72 -8.24
C THR A 157 21.10 -14.19 -6.87
N VAL A 158 20.15 -14.27 -5.93
CA VAL A 158 20.31 -14.88 -4.61
C VAL A 158 19.05 -15.69 -4.33
N GLU A 159 19.20 -16.88 -3.77
CA GLU A 159 18.08 -17.71 -3.34
C GLU A 159 17.94 -17.67 -1.82
N ILE A 160 16.73 -17.39 -1.33
CA ILE A 160 16.37 -17.39 0.10
C ILE A 160 15.04 -18.12 0.23
N ASP A 161 14.99 -19.15 1.07
CA ASP A 161 13.78 -19.95 1.34
C ASP A 161 13.05 -20.43 0.07
N GLY A 162 13.81 -20.83 -0.95
CA GLY A 162 13.29 -21.31 -2.24
C GLY A 162 12.72 -20.22 -3.16
N VAL A 163 12.94 -18.94 -2.83
CA VAL A 163 12.59 -17.79 -3.69
C VAL A 163 13.87 -17.19 -4.27
N THR A 164 13.93 -17.09 -5.60
CA THR A 164 15.02 -16.39 -6.29
C THR A 164 14.74 -14.90 -6.35
N TYR A 165 15.64 -14.11 -5.77
CA TYR A 165 15.67 -12.66 -5.84
C TYR A 165 16.72 -12.23 -6.85
N THR A 166 16.36 -11.32 -7.75
CA THR A 166 17.28 -10.71 -8.72
C THR A 166 17.59 -9.29 -8.29
N ILE A 167 18.87 -9.00 -8.13
CA ILE A 167 19.41 -7.74 -7.64
C ILE A 167 19.95 -6.98 -8.83
N VAL A 168 19.40 -5.80 -9.08
CA VAL A 168 19.71 -4.96 -10.24
C VAL A 168 20.29 -3.63 -9.77
N GLY A 169 21.31 -3.16 -10.46
CA GLY A 169 21.95 -1.88 -10.20
C GLY A 169 23.26 -1.71 -10.98
N ILE A 170 23.97 -0.61 -10.74
CA ILE A 170 25.17 -0.21 -11.49
C ILE A 170 26.31 0.04 -10.50
N SER A 171 27.54 -0.39 -10.84
CA SER A 171 28.78 0.04 -10.15
C SER A 171 28.76 0.00 -8.62
N GLY A 172 28.17 -1.05 -8.03
CA GLY A 172 28.13 -1.26 -6.58
C GLY A 172 26.93 -0.63 -5.86
N THR A 173 26.08 0.13 -6.55
CA THR A 173 24.78 0.55 -6.01
C THR A 173 23.68 -0.41 -6.43
N THR A 174 22.75 -0.69 -5.52
CA THR A 174 21.54 -1.46 -5.84
C THR A 174 20.39 -0.48 -6.11
N ASP A 175 19.77 -0.63 -7.28
CA ASP A 175 18.63 0.17 -7.71
C ASP A 175 17.35 -0.47 -7.17
N HIS A 176 17.19 -1.76 -7.44
CA HIS A 176 16.04 -2.54 -6.99
C HIS A 176 16.34 -4.02 -6.90
N ILE A 177 15.47 -4.72 -6.16
CA ILE A 177 15.47 -6.18 -6.06
C ILE A 177 14.09 -6.66 -6.43
N TRP A 178 14.00 -7.57 -7.39
CA TRP A 178 12.73 -8.12 -7.86
C TRP A 178 12.68 -9.64 -7.72
N TRP A 179 11.47 -10.18 -7.58
CA TRP A 179 11.20 -11.61 -7.55
C TRP A 179 9.79 -11.90 -8.07
N LYS A 180 9.52 -13.16 -8.41
CA LYS A 180 8.20 -13.61 -8.88
C LYS A 180 7.66 -14.67 -7.92
N LYS A 181 6.39 -14.57 -7.56
CA LYS A 181 5.71 -15.57 -6.71
C LYS A 181 4.21 -15.58 -7.01
N GLY A 182 3.66 -16.77 -7.26
CA GLY A 182 2.20 -16.95 -7.43
C GLY A 182 1.58 -16.11 -8.57
N GLY A 183 2.27 -15.97 -9.70
CA GLY A 183 1.77 -15.19 -10.85
C GLY A 183 1.89 -13.67 -10.70
N VAL A 184 2.63 -13.18 -9.71
CA VAL A 184 2.86 -11.76 -9.46
C VAL A 184 4.36 -11.47 -9.47
N LEU A 185 4.73 -10.33 -10.06
CA LEU A 185 6.06 -9.74 -10.02
C LEU A 185 6.08 -8.69 -8.90
N TYR A 186 7.09 -8.79 -8.05
CA TYR A 186 7.31 -7.88 -6.93
C TYR A 186 8.68 -7.23 -7.07
N TRP A 187 8.82 -6.00 -6.60
CA TRP A 187 10.12 -5.42 -6.35
C TRP A 187 10.12 -4.39 -5.24
N VAL A 188 11.29 -4.24 -4.63
CA VAL A 188 11.63 -3.15 -3.73
C VAL A 188 12.68 -2.29 -4.42
N SER A 189 12.54 -0.98 -4.34
CA SER A 189 13.43 -0.05 -5.05
C SER A 189 13.87 1.10 -4.16
N ASN A 190 15.14 1.46 -4.29
CA ASN A 190 15.66 2.76 -3.87
C ASN A 190 15.10 3.88 -4.76
N THR A 191 15.07 5.11 -4.24
CA THR A 191 15.06 6.32 -5.07
C THR A 191 16.46 6.71 -5.53
N LEU A 192 16.54 7.74 -6.39
CA LEU A 192 17.75 8.19 -7.10
C LEU A 192 19.04 8.34 -6.26
N SER A 193 18.95 8.48 -4.93
CA SER A 193 20.13 8.65 -4.08
C SER A 193 20.66 7.35 -3.45
N HIS A 194 20.05 6.19 -3.73
CA HIS A 194 20.56 4.86 -3.37
C HIS A 194 21.01 4.70 -1.90
N LEU A 195 20.27 5.30 -0.95
CA LEU A 195 20.66 5.28 0.46
C LEU A 195 20.53 3.89 1.10
N LEU A 196 19.57 3.07 0.68
CA LEU A 196 19.46 1.73 1.22
C LEU A 196 20.50 0.82 0.57
N THR A 197 21.22 0.12 1.43
CA THR A 197 22.17 -0.90 1.01
C THR A 197 21.47 -2.08 0.32
N ARG A 198 22.25 -2.88 -0.41
CA ARG A 198 21.80 -4.16 -0.96
C ARG A 198 21.17 -5.03 0.12
N GLU A 199 21.81 -5.13 1.27
CA GLU A 199 21.39 -5.97 2.39
C GLU A 199 20.06 -5.47 2.98
N GLU A 200 19.87 -4.16 3.11
CA GLU A 200 18.60 -3.59 3.58
C GLU A 200 17.46 -3.83 2.60
N LEU A 201 17.67 -3.60 1.30
CA LEU A 201 16.66 -3.92 0.29
C LEU A 201 16.34 -5.41 0.29
N LEU A 202 17.35 -6.28 0.38
CA LEU A 202 17.14 -7.73 0.39
C LEU A 202 16.39 -8.17 1.64
N ARG A 203 16.63 -7.52 2.79
CA ARG A 203 15.87 -7.76 4.03
C ARG A 203 14.41 -7.33 3.92
N VAL A 204 14.11 -6.21 3.25
CA VAL A 204 12.71 -5.84 2.94
C VAL A 204 12.09 -6.89 2.02
N ALA A 205 12.75 -7.24 0.91
CA ALA A 205 12.25 -8.17 -0.10
C ALA A 205 11.97 -9.58 0.46
N SER A 206 12.91 -10.13 1.23
CA SER A 206 12.77 -11.45 1.86
C SER A 206 11.79 -11.47 3.03
N GLY A 207 11.55 -10.32 3.68
CA GLY A 207 10.56 -10.17 4.74
C GLY A 207 9.10 -10.03 4.26
N MET A 208 8.84 -10.06 2.96
CA MET A 208 7.49 -9.88 2.41
C MET A 208 6.60 -11.09 2.66
N THR A 209 5.47 -10.89 3.35
CA THR A 209 4.55 -11.93 3.81
C THR A 209 3.16 -11.76 3.19
N PRO A 210 2.44 -12.85 2.81
CA PRO A 210 1.10 -12.75 2.25
C PRO A 210 0.12 -11.97 3.12
N VAL A 211 -0.67 -11.10 2.49
CA VAL A 211 -1.80 -10.43 3.12
C VAL A 211 -2.97 -11.41 3.15
N LEU A 212 -3.47 -11.74 4.34
CA LEU A 212 -4.61 -12.64 4.58
C LEU A 212 -5.92 -11.87 4.81
#